data_AF-A0A3D5X543-F1
#
_entry.id   AF-A0A3D5X543-F1
#
_cell.length_a   1.000
_cell.length_b   1.000
_cell.length_c   1.000
_cell.angle_alpha   90.00
_cell.angle_beta   90.00
_cell.angle_gamma   90.00
#
_symmetry.space_group_name_H-M   'P 1'
#
loop_
_entity.id
_entity.type
_entity.pdbx_description
1 polymer ?
#
loop_
_entity_poly.entity_id
_entity_poly.type
_entity_poly.pdbx_seq_one_letter_code
_entity_poly.pdbx_strand_id
1 'polypeptide(L)'
;MSADIKLIMMDDIIPDNYDISVHYFLRPWLGIGVGSTLNKNWITYFEEYQIQALPDYYLVDYNVQQFTAYDLGFYLSPALKPIDNGVFKLLIKCDLGISSFMKEEATFYHKKKLSNERLQYHYETKTDYQPYIQPRLDIRLKAFRIKETSFGILLNSSYYYSKRSINYTRTIQAWTSENKIKEQIEPPKHSYSRFEFNMGIFIRW
;
A
#
# COMPACT_ATOMS: atom_id res chain seq x y z
N MET A 1 16.64 -23.28 -3.97
CA MET A 1 16.37 -21.82 -4.00
C MET A 1 15.08 -21.63 -4.77
N SER A 2 14.09 -20.89 -4.24
CA SER A 2 12.86 -20.57 -4.96
C SER A 2 12.67 -19.05 -4.96
N ALA A 3 12.65 -18.44 -6.14
CA ALA A 3 12.31 -17.04 -6.29
C ALA A 3 10.82 -16.95 -6.65
N ASP A 4 10.04 -16.25 -5.84
CA ASP A 4 8.62 -16.01 -6.08
C ASP A 4 8.46 -14.52 -6.42
N ILE A 5 8.45 -14.22 -7.72
CA ILE A 5 8.25 -12.87 -8.23
C ILE A 5 6.76 -12.70 -8.54
N LYS A 6 6.03 -11.90 -7.76
CA LYS A 6 4.66 -11.51 -8.07
C LYS A 6 4.64 -10.07 -8.57
N LEU A 7 4.55 -9.91 -9.88
CA LEU A 7 4.50 -8.60 -10.52
C LEU A 7 3.05 -8.33 -10.92
N ILE A 8 2.43 -7.29 -10.35
CA ILE A 8 1.09 -6.84 -10.74
C ILE A 8 1.28 -5.57 -11.57
N MET A 9 1.28 -5.71 -12.90
CA MET A 9 1.26 -4.55 -13.80
C MET A 9 -0.19 -4.19 -14.06
N MET A 10 -0.57 -2.95 -13.75
CA MET A 10 -1.77 -2.33 -14.32
C MET A 10 -1.34 -1.61 -15.61
N ASP A 11 -2.24 -1.40 -16.57
CA ASP A 11 -1.95 -1.13 -18.00
C ASP A 11 -1.08 0.09 -18.35
N ASP A 12 -0.64 0.91 -17.39
CA ASP A 12 0.27 2.03 -17.63
C ASP A 12 1.70 1.72 -17.14
N ILE A 13 2.68 2.18 -17.91
CA ILE A 13 4.09 1.71 -18.04
C ILE A 13 4.96 1.78 -16.75
N ILE A 14 4.38 2.15 -15.60
CA ILE A 14 5.04 2.13 -14.28
C ILE A 14 4.35 1.07 -13.42
N PRO A 15 5.07 0.09 -12.82
CA PRO A 15 4.45 -0.83 -11.87
C PRO A 15 3.97 -0.03 -10.64
N ASP A 16 2.70 0.39 -10.67
CA ASP A 16 2.05 1.17 -9.61
C ASP A 16 1.96 0.38 -8.30
N ASN A 17 2.00 -0.95 -8.38
CA ASN A 17 2.10 -1.83 -7.23
C ASN A 17 3.06 -2.98 -7.53
N TYR A 18 3.89 -3.38 -6.58
CA TYR A 18 4.68 -4.61 -6.71
C TYR A 18 4.85 -5.33 -5.38
N ASP A 19 5.15 -6.62 -5.49
CA ASP A 19 5.50 -7.46 -4.35
C ASP A 19 6.48 -8.56 -4.77
N ILE A 20 7.76 -8.33 -4.47
CA ILE A 20 8.86 -9.18 -4.90
C ILE A 20 9.47 -9.83 -3.67
N SER A 21 9.60 -11.16 -3.70
CA SER A 21 10.18 -11.93 -2.60
C SER A 21 11.08 -13.05 -3.09
N VAL A 22 12.12 -13.34 -2.32
CA VAL A 22 12.98 -14.50 -2.54
C VAL A 22 12.95 -15.35 -1.29
N HIS A 23 12.74 -16.65 -1.45
CA HIS A 23 12.65 -17.59 -0.34
C HIS A 23 13.74 -18.67 -0.42
N TYR A 24 14.37 -18.90 0.71
CA TYR A 24 15.30 -20.01 0.92
C TYR A 24 14.71 -21.02 1.90
N PHE A 25 14.54 -22.26 1.44
CA PHE A 25 14.02 -23.36 2.26
C PHE A 25 15.17 -24.18 2.83
N LEU A 26 15.42 -24.01 4.13
CA LEU A 26 16.42 -24.77 4.91
C LEU A 26 16.04 -26.24 5.02
N ARG A 27 14.74 -26.52 5.10
CA ARG A 27 14.13 -27.85 5.06
C ARG A 27 12.95 -27.82 4.09
N PRO A 28 12.46 -28.97 3.60
CA PRO A 28 11.29 -29.00 2.71
C PRO A 28 10.06 -28.26 3.27
N TRP A 29 9.93 -28.24 4.60
CA TRP A 29 8.80 -27.65 5.32
C TRP A 29 9.10 -26.30 6.00
N LEU A 30 10.36 -25.83 6.02
CA LEU A 30 10.77 -24.60 6.72
C LEU A 30 11.67 -23.74 5.83
N GLY A 31 11.29 -22.50 5.64
CA GLY A 31 12.05 -21.51 4.90
C GLY A 31 12.01 -20.12 5.53
N ILE A 32 12.85 -19.26 5.00
CA ILE A 32 12.91 -17.84 5.31
C ILE A 32 13.03 -17.07 4.00
N GLY A 33 12.30 -15.97 3.89
CA GLY A 33 12.33 -15.08 2.76
C GLY A 33 12.70 -13.65 3.14
N VAL A 34 13.14 -12.91 2.13
CA VAL A 34 13.28 -11.46 2.14
C VAL A 34 12.49 -10.91 0.97
N GLY A 35 11.86 -9.76 1.16
CA GLY A 35 11.09 -9.14 0.09
C GLY A 35 10.92 -7.65 0.26
N SER A 36 10.37 -7.05 -0.80
CA SER A 36 9.95 -5.67 -0.82
C SER A 36 8.60 -5.53 -1.50
N THR A 37 7.81 -4.58 -1.05
CA THR A 37 6.49 -4.28 -1.58
C THR A 37 6.36 -2.78 -1.80
N LEU A 38 5.65 -2.40 -2.85
CA LEU A 38 5.22 -1.03 -3.08
C LEU A 38 3.71 -1.06 -3.30
N ASN A 39 2.98 -0.27 -2.52
CA ASN A 39 1.54 -0.14 -2.66
C ASN A 39 1.16 1.32 -2.91
N LYS A 40 0.49 1.59 -4.01
CA LYS A 40 -0.13 2.87 -4.30
C LYS A 40 -1.44 3.00 -3.53
N ASN A 41 -1.55 4.05 -2.73
CA ASN A 41 -2.76 4.39 -2.01
C ASN A 41 -3.30 5.71 -2.55
N TRP A 42 -4.60 5.76 -2.78
CA TRP A 42 -5.30 6.98 -3.15
C TRP A 42 -5.94 7.59 -1.90
N ILE A 43 -5.55 8.81 -1.54
CA ILE A 43 -6.24 9.59 -0.52
C ILE A 43 -7.31 10.41 -1.23
N THR A 44 -8.53 9.90 -1.15
CA THR A 44 -9.72 10.56 -1.66
C THR A 44 -10.27 11.54 -0.64
N TYR A 45 -11.13 12.45 -1.10
CA TYR A 45 -11.83 13.43 -0.27
C TYR A 45 -10.97 14.51 0.41
N PHE A 46 -9.73 14.70 -0.06
CA PHE A 46 -8.85 15.70 0.53
C PHE A 46 -9.31 17.14 0.22
N GLU A 47 -9.96 17.35 -0.93
CA GLU A 47 -10.61 18.61 -1.29
C GLU A 47 -11.79 18.93 -0.34
N GLU A 48 -12.64 17.95 -0.06
CA GLU A 48 -13.78 18.12 0.83
C GLU A 48 -13.33 18.45 2.25
N TYR A 49 -12.23 17.85 2.72
CA TYR A 49 -11.60 18.23 3.99
C TYR A 49 -11.22 19.73 4.00
N GLN A 50 -10.64 20.26 2.92
CA GLN A 50 -10.30 21.68 2.83
C GLN A 50 -11.53 22.57 2.88
N ILE A 51 -12.58 22.23 2.11
CA ILE A 51 -13.83 23.00 2.06
C ILE A 51 -14.52 23.02 3.43
N GLN A 52 -14.51 21.89 4.16
CA GLN A 52 -15.10 21.79 5.49
C GLN A 52 -14.28 22.57 6.55
N ALA A 53 -12.95 22.55 6.44
CA ALA A 53 -12.07 23.28 7.35
C ALA A 53 -12.11 24.80 7.14
N LEU A 54 -12.42 25.26 5.91
CA LEU A 54 -12.46 26.67 5.51
C LEU A 54 -13.80 27.03 4.83
N PRO A 55 -14.93 27.07 5.58
CA PRO A 55 -16.27 27.22 5.00
C PRO A 55 -16.49 28.57 4.29
N ASP A 56 -15.74 29.61 4.64
CA ASP A 56 -15.80 30.93 4.01
C ASP A 56 -14.95 31.04 2.74
N TYR A 57 -14.27 29.96 2.36
CA TYR A 57 -13.40 29.91 1.19
C TYR A 57 -13.98 28.96 0.13
N TYR A 58 -13.55 29.13 -1.11
CA TYR A 58 -13.72 28.16 -2.17
C TYR A 58 -12.36 27.78 -2.74
N LEU A 59 -12.25 26.55 -3.23
CA LEU A 59 -11.06 26.08 -3.94
C LEU A 59 -11.00 26.77 -5.31
N VAL A 60 -9.86 27.40 -5.61
CA VAL A 60 -9.65 28.12 -6.87
C VAL A 60 -9.45 27.15 -8.04
N ASP A 61 -8.93 25.96 -7.75
CA ASP A 61 -8.79 24.85 -8.68
C ASP A 61 -9.57 23.66 -8.12
N TYR A 62 -10.50 23.11 -8.90
CA TYR A 62 -11.26 21.88 -8.60
C TYR A 62 -10.62 20.65 -9.25
N ASN A 63 -9.49 20.82 -9.93
CA ASN A 63 -8.76 19.75 -10.59
C ASN A 63 -7.70 19.17 -9.65
N VAL A 64 -7.91 19.24 -8.32
CA VAL A 64 -6.89 18.87 -7.34
C VAL A 64 -6.84 17.35 -7.27
N GLN A 65 -5.93 16.86 -8.09
CA GLN A 65 -5.48 15.48 -8.23
C GLN A 65 -5.66 14.66 -6.96
N GLN A 66 -6.27 13.48 -7.13
CA GLN A 66 -6.29 12.43 -6.14
C GLN A 66 -4.87 12.28 -5.54
N PHE A 67 -4.76 12.53 -4.24
CA PHE A 67 -3.46 12.51 -3.59
C PHE A 67 -2.96 11.07 -3.54
N THR A 68 -1.93 10.79 -4.33
CA THR A 68 -1.34 9.46 -4.44
C THR A 68 -0.24 9.35 -3.41
N ALA A 69 -0.32 8.35 -2.53
CA ALA A 69 0.74 8.04 -1.57
C ALA A 69 1.26 6.63 -1.84
N TYR A 70 2.52 6.54 -2.24
CA TYR A 70 3.21 5.27 -2.41
C TYR A 70 3.77 4.78 -1.08
N ASP A 71 3.48 3.53 -0.74
CA ASP A 71 3.88 2.88 0.49
C ASP A 71 4.90 1.78 0.19
N LEU A 72 6.17 2.09 0.44
CA LEU A 72 7.30 1.21 0.21
C LEU A 72 7.64 0.44 1.48
N GLY A 73 7.67 -0.89 1.40
CA GLY A 73 7.99 -1.78 2.50
C GLY A 73 9.08 -2.79 2.19
N PHE A 74 9.82 -3.18 3.23
CA PHE A 74 10.78 -4.27 3.23
C PHE A 74 10.45 -5.24 4.36
N TYR A 75 10.62 -6.53 4.13
CA TYR A 75 10.20 -7.55 5.09
C TYR A 75 11.06 -8.81 5.10
N LEU A 76 11.02 -9.48 6.25
CA LEU A 76 11.44 -10.85 6.44
C LEU A 76 10.19 -11.75 6.48
N SER A 77 10.23 -12.88 5.79
CA SER A 77 9.08 -13.78 5.65
C SER A 77 9.45 -15.20 6.07
N PRO A 78 9.35 -15.57 7.36
CA PRO A 78 9.30 -16.98 7.74
C PRO A 78 8.20 -17.72 6.96
N ALA A 79 8.57 -18.87 6.40
CA ALA A 79 7.72 -19.67 5.54
C ALA A 79 7.64 -21.12 6.05
N LEU A 80 6.43 -21.66 6.11
CA LEU A 80 6.13 -23.04 6.51
C LEU A 80 5.34 -23.74 5.42
N LYS A 81 5.78 -24.94 5.04
CA LYS A 81 5.06 -25.84 4.13
C LYS A 81 4.63 -27.09 4.90
N PRO A 82 3.58 -27.00 5.74
CA PRO A 82 3.13 -28.13 6.55
C PRO A 82 2.61 -29.28 5.69
N ILE A 83 2.08 -29.01 4.49
CA ILE A 83 1.65 -30.03 3.55
C ILE A 83 2.18 -29.65 2.16
N ASP A 84 3.01 -30.51 1.58
CA ASP A 84 3.51 -30.36 0.21
C ASP A 84 3.48 -31.72 -0.49
N ASN A 85 2.29 -32.13 -0.93
CA ASN A 85 2.10 -33.37 -1.68
C ASN A 85 1.54 -33.07 -3.09
N GLY A 86 1.38 -34.13 -3.91
CA GLY A 86 0.95 -33.98 -5.30
C GLY A 86 -0.50 -33.51 -5.48
N VAL A 87 -1.33 -33.60 -4.44
CA VAL A 87 -2.77 -33.27 -4.48
C VAL A 87 -3.05 -31.96 -3.76
N PHE A 88 -2.44 -31.74 -2.61
CA PHE A 88 -2.64 -30.59 -1.76
C PHE A 88 -1.29 -30.01 -1.36
N LYS A 89 -1.15 -28.70 -1.56
CA LYS A 89 -0.02 -27.93 -1.06
C LYS A 89 -0.54 -26.76 -0.26
N LEU A 90 0.04 -26.59 0.91
CA LEU A 90 -0.24 -25.52 1.85
C LEU A 90 1.07 -24.84 2.18
N LEU A 91 1.16 -23.55 1.88
CA LEU A 91 2.27 -22.68 2.24
C LEU A 91 1.72 -21.55 3.10
N ILE A 92 2.25 -21.43 4.30
CA ILE A 92 1.95 -20.35 5.24
C ILE A 92 3.19 -19.47 5.32
N LYS A 93 3.01 -18.17 5.14
CA LYS A 93 4.07 -17.17 5.29
C LYS A 93 3.61 -16.11 6.27
N CYS A 94 4.55 -15.40 6.89
CA CYS A 94 4.23 -14.24 7.70
C CYS A 94 5.27 -13.17 7.45
N ASP A 95 4.91 -12.14 6.68
CA ASP A 95 5.83 -11.05 6.42
C ASP A 95 5.86 -10.13 7.63
N LEU A 96 7.05 -9.97 8.19
CA LEU A 96 7.35 -9.06 9.28
C LEU A 96 8.24 -7.97 8.69
N GLY A 97 7.68 -6.77 8.59
CA GLY A 97 8.32 -5.71 7.82
C GLY A 97 8.20 -4.33 8.42
N ILE A 98 8.85 -3.41 7.74
CA ILE A 98 8.77 -1.97 7.98
C ILE A 98 8.42 -1.34 6.64
N SER A 99 7.46 -0.42 6.66
CA SER A 99 7.01 0.32 5.50
C SER A 99 6.99 1.81 5.76
N SER A 100 7.06 2.61 4.70
CA SER A 100 7.05 4.06 4.79
C SER A 100 6.34 4.66 3.59
N PHE A 101 5.52 5.68 3.85
CA PHE A 101 4.97 6.51 2.80
C PHE A 101 6.07 7.36 2.18
N MET A 102 6.18 7.29 0.85
CA MET A 102 7.05 8.14 0.07
C MET A 102 6.65 9.61 0.24
N LYS A 103 7.62 10.50 0.09
CA LYS A 103 7.38 11.94 0.19
C LYS A 103 6.53 12.39 -0.98
N GLU A 104 5.50 13.13 -0.66
CA GLU A 104 4.51 13.65 -1.59
C GLU A 104 4.15 15.06 -1.18
N GLU A 105 3.88 15.90 -2.17
CA GLU A 105 3.53 17.31 -1.97
C GLU A 105 2.16 17.60 -2.59
N ALA A 106 1.35 18.40 -1.90
CA ALA A 106 0.08 18.86 -2.41
C ALA A 106 -0.12 20.33 -2.09
N THR A 107 -0.66 21.08 -3.05
CA THR A 107 -0.92 22.51 -2.88
C THR A 107 -2.36 22.83 -3.21
N PHE A 108 -3.04 23.51 -2.29
CA PHE A 108 -4.41 23.98 -2.44
C PHE A 108 -4.46 25.49 -2.41
N TYR A 109 -5.12 26.06 -3.42
CA TYR A 109 -5.35 27.49 -3.51
C TYR A 109 -6.80 27.79 -3.13
N HIS A 110 -6.95 28.66 -2.15
CA HIS A 110 -8.24 29.08 -1.63
C HIS A 110 -8.46 30.56 -1.91
N LYS A 111 -9.70 30.92 -2.23
CA LYS A 111 -10.13 32.31 -2.28
C LYS A 111 -11.34 32.52 -1.38
N LYS A 112 -11.30 33.59 -0.60
CA LYS A 112 -12.37 33.94 0.33
C LYS A 112 -13.62 34.39 -0.44
N LYS A 113 -14.78 33.98 0.03
CA LYS A 113 -16.07 34.43 -0.51
C LYS A 113 -16.20 35.94 -0.29
N LEU A 114 -16.65 36.65 -1.33
CA LEU A 114 -16.89 38.11 -1.30
C LEU A 114 -15.66 38.97 -0.91
N SER A 115 -14.44 38.43 -1.05
CA SER A 115 -13.19 39.15 -0.76
C SER A 115 -12.11 38.81 -1.79
N ASN A 116 -11.07 39.65 -1.87
CA ASN A 116 -9.88 39.42 -2.71
C ASN A 116 -8.78 38.62 -1.97
N GLU A 117 -9.03 38.24 -0.71
CA GLU A 117 -8.10 37.43 0.08
C GLU A 117 -7.91 36.04 -0.55
N ARG A 118 -6.64 35.64 -0.69
CA ARG A 118 -6.23 34.33 -1.21
C ARG A 118 -5.27 33.67 -0.24
N LEU A 119 -5.45 32.37 -0.05
CA LEU A 119 -4.59 31.54 0.78
C LEU A 119 -4.04 30.38 -0.05
N GLN A 120 -2.78 30.05 0.18
CA GLN A 120 -2.13 28.86 -0.33
C GLN A 120 -1.81 27.94 0.84
N TYR A 121 -2.30 26.71 0.78
CA TYR A 121 -1.96 25.63 1.70
C TYR A 121 -1.06 24.66 0.95
N HIS A 122 0.16 24.52 1.44
CA HIS A 122 1.14 23.57 0.91
C HIS A 122 1.41 22.48 1.94
N TYR A 123 1.19 21.24 1.55
CA TYR A 123 1.38 20.04 2.35
C TYR A 123 2.58 19.28 1.83
N GLU A 124 3.50 18.93 2.72
CA GLU A 124 4.68 18.10 2.41
C GLU A 124 4.71 16.93 3.39
N THR A 125 4.54 15.70 2.91
CA THR A 125 4.59 14.52 3.78
C THR A 125 6.02 14.22 4.21
N LYS A 126 6.16 13.68 5.42
CA LYS A 126 7.43 13.22 5.97
C LYS A 126 7.50 11.70 5.90
N THR A 127 8.66 11.19 5.53
CA THR A 127 8.99 9.76 5.62
C THR A 127 8.99 9.34 7.09
N ASP A 128 8.12 8.40 7.45
CA ASP A 128 8.09 7.76 8.77
C ASP A 128 8.02 6.24 8.60
N TYR A 129 8.77 5.51 9.42
CA TYR A 129 8.90 4.05 9.32
C TYR A 129 7.89 3.37 10.24
N GLN A 130 7.10 2.48 9.67
CA GLN A 130 5.92 1.90 10.31
C GLN A 130 6.02 0.39 10.22
N PRO A 131 6.15 -0.32 11.36
CA PRO A 131 6.20 -1.77 11.36
C PRO A 131 4.85 -2.34 10.92
N TYR A 132 4.88 -3.48 10.25
CA TYR A 132 3.69 -4.21 9.84
C TYR A 132 3.88 -5.72 9.94
N ILE A 133 2.75 -6.42 10.00
CA ILE A 133 2.66 -7.87 9.92
C ILE A 133 1.68 -8.24 8.82
N GLN A 134 2.06 -9.21 7.98
CA GLN A 134 1.22 -9.71 6.89
C GLN A 134 1.31 -11.23 6.80
N PRO A 135 0.51 -11.98 7.59
CA PRO A 135 0.28 -13.40 7.34
C PRO A 135 -0.27 -13.62 5.93
N ARG A 136 0.23 -14.67 5.27
CA ARG A 136 -0.20 -15.12 3.95
C ARG A 136 -0.44 -16.61 3.94
N LEU A 137 -1.43 -17.02 3.16
CA LEU A 137 -1.84 -18.40 3.00
C LEU A 137 -1.95 -18.69 1.51
N ASP A 138 -1.14 -19.63 1.03
CA ASP A 138 -1.16 -20.11 -0.34
C ASP A 138 -1.58 -21.58 -0.32
N ILE A 139 -2.74 -21.88 -0.91
CA ILE A 139 -3.28 -23.23 -1.05
C ILE A 139 -3.31 -23.59 -2.53
N ARG A 140 -2.81 -24.78 -2.85
CA ARG A 140 -2.96 -25.39 -4.17
C ARG A 140 -3.60 -26.75 -4.01
N LEU A 141 -4.76 -26.94 -4.63
CA LEU A 141 -5.49 -28.20 -4.65
C LEU A 141 -5.58 -28.72 -6.09
N LYS A 142 -5.05 -29.89 -6.36
CA LYS A 142 -5.28 -30.63 -7.61
C LYS A 142 -6.64 -31.30 -7.52
N ALA A 143 -7.56 -30.92 -8.41
CA ALA A 143 -8.90 -31.46 -8.45
C ALA A 143 -8.92 -32.84 -9.13
N PHE A 144 -8.42 -32.92 -10.37
CA PHE A 144 -8.39 -34.15 -11.15
C PHE A 144 -7.31 -34.14 -12.23
N ARG A 145 -7.01 -35.32 -12.79
CA ARG A 145 -6.07 -35.50 -13.91
C ARG A 145 -6.80 -36.19 -15.06
N ILE A 146 -6.75 -35.60 -16.24
CA ILE A 146 -7.24 -36.21 -17.49
C ILE A 146 -6.03 -36.45 -18.37
N LYS A 147 -5.66 -37.73 -18.56
CA LYS A 147 -4.42 -38.13 -19.24
C LYS A 147 -3.19 -37.47 -18.60
N GLU A 148 -2.46 -36.64 -19.33
CA GLU A 148 -1.27 -35.94 -18.84
C GLU A 148 -1.62 -34.59 -18.20
N THR A 149 -2.78 -34.03 -18.52
CA THR A 149 -3.24 -32.73 -18.02
C THR A 149 -3.79 -32.82 -16.60
N SER A 150 -3.30 -31.97 -15.71
CA SER A 150 -3.78 -31.80 -14.34
C SER A 150 -4.53 -30.49 -14.19
N PHE A 151 -5.72 -30.55 -13.58
CA PHE A 151 -6.55 -29.40 -13.25
C PHE A 151 -6.57 -29.18 -11.75
N GLY A 152 -6.62 -27.93 -11.31
CA GLY A 152 -6.72 -27.62 -9.90
C GLY A 152 -7.06 -26.17 -9.60
N ILE A 153 -7.16 -25.87 -8.32
CA ILE A 153 -7.54 -24.58 -7.75
C ILE A 153 -6.32 -24.01 -7.00
N LEU A 154 -6.13 -22.70 -7.14
CA LEU A 154 -5.22 -21.88 -6.36
C LEU A 154 -6.06 -20.97 -5.48
N LEU A 155 -5.75 -20.91 -4.19
CA LEU A 155 -6.28 -19.92 -3.26
C LEU A 155 -5.09 -19.20 -2.65
N ASN A 156 -5.13 -17.88 -2.67
CA ASN A 156 -4.12 -17.03 -2.06
C ASN A 156 -4.84 -16.01 -1.19
N SER A 157 -4.53 -15.97 0.10
CA SER A 157 -5.00 -14.91 0.99
C SER A 157 -3.85 -14.22 1.69
N SER A 158 -4.03 -12.94 1.98
CA SER A 158 -3.12 -12.18 2.82
C SER A 158 -3.89 -11.22 3.71
N TYR A 159 -3.38 -10.98 4.90
CA TYR A 159 -3.97 -10.02 5.84
C TYR A 159 -2.88 -9.09 6.35
N TYR A 160 -2.84 -7.87 5.83
CA TYR A 160 -1.92 -6.82 6.27
C TYR A 160 -2.49 -6.14 7.51
N TYR A 161 -1.65 -5.91 8.51
CA TYR A 161 -1.98 -5.12 9.70
C TYR A 161 -0.80 -4.22 10.10
N SER A 162 -1.10 -2.95 10.38
CA SER A 162 -0.12 -1.98 10.88
C SER A 162 -0.81 -0.84 11.64
N LYS A 163 -0.06 -0.16 12.52
CA LYS A 163 -0.47 1.11 13.12
C LYS A 163 0.24 2.25 12.40
N ARG A 164 -0.54 3.10 11.73
CA ARG A 164 -0.05 3.99 10.70
C ARG A 164 -0.50 5.43 10.90
N SER A 165 0.37 6.37 10.52
CA SER A 165 0.07 7.80 10.39
C SER A 165 0.86 8.37 9.22
N ILE A 166 0.43 9.51 8.68
CA ILE A 166 1.21 10.27 7.71
C ILE A 166 1.54 11.58 8.39
N ASN A 167 2.80 11.73 8.82
CA ASN A 167 3.27 12.99 9.37
C ASN A 167 3.48 13.96 8.22
N TYR A 168 3.14 15.24 8.40
CA TYR A 168 3.28 16.22 7.34
C TYR A 168 3.61 17.60 7.89
N THR A 169 4.18 18.41 7.01
CA THR A 169 4.38 19.82 7.22
C THR A 169 3.31 20.57 6.46
N ARG A 170 2.62 21.50 7.12
CA ARG A 170 1.64 22.39 6.49
C ARG A 170 2.20 23.80 6.48
N THR A 171 2.35 24.37 5.29
CA THR A 171 2.74 25.77 5.11
C THR A 171 1.55 26.56 4.59
N ILE A 172 1.13 27.58 5.32
CA ILE A 172 0.03 28.47 4.98
C ILE A 172 0.62 29.82 4.59
N GLN A 173 0.29 30.27 3.39
CA GLN A 173 0.70 31.58 2.88
C GLN A 173 -0.52 32.36 2.44
N ALA A 174 -0.78 33.49 3.11
CA ALA A 174 -1.77 34.46 2.66
C ALA A 174 -1.14 35.40 1.63
N TRP A 175 -1.82 35.63 0.50
CA TRP A 175 -1.31 36.50 -0.57
C TRP A 175 -1.00 37.93 -0.08
N THR A 176 -1.79 38.43 0.87
CA THR A 176 -1.68 39.78 1.43
C THR A 176 -0.67 39.88 2.58
N SER A 177 -0.01 38.79 2.96
CA SER A 177 0.95 38.73 4.07
C SER A 177 2.31 38.24 3.58
N GLU A 178 3.37 38.91 4.02
CA GLU A 178 4.74 38.46 3.73
C GLU A 178 5.13 37.22 4.54
N ASN A 179 4.44 36.95 5.65
CA ASN A 179 4.76 35.87 6.57
C ASN A 179 4.11 34.55 6.16
N LYS A 180 4.93 33.50 6.05
CA LYS A 180 4.49 32.11 5.91
C LYS A 180 4.34 31.47 7.29
N ILE A 181 3.21 30.86 7.56
CA ILE A 181 3.00 30.07 8.78
C ILE A 181 3.34 28.62 8.46
N LYS A 182 4.33 28.05 9.16
CA LYS A 182 4.76 26.66 8.97
C LYS A 182 4.44 25.85 10.22
N GLU A 183 3.67 24.80 10.04
CA GLU A 183 3.21 23.90 11.11
C GLU A 183 3.69 22.49 10.83
N GLN A 184 4.12 21.80 11.90
CA GLN A 184 4.44 20.38 11.83
C GLN A 184 3.29 19.62 12.49
N ILE A 185 2.71 18.68 11.76
CA ILE A 185 1.53 17.94 12.19
C ILE A 185 1.88 16.46 12.25
N GLU A 186 1.67 15.88 13.43
CA GLU A 186 1.90 14.46 13.73
C GLU A 186 0.56 13.84 14.16
N PRO A 187 -0.24 13.33 13.22
CA PRO A 187 -1.51 12.70 13.55
C PRO A 187 -1.29 11.46 14.43
N PRO A 188 -2.24 11.12 15.30
CA PRO A 188 -2.18 9.87 16.05
C PRO A 188 -2.15 8.68 15.09
N LYS A 189 -1.44 7.61 15.47
CA LYS A 189 -1.40 6.38 14.68
C LYS A 189 -2.75 5.66 14.74
N HIS A 190 -3.29 5.32 13.58
CA HIS A 190 -4.53 4.56 13.44
C HIS A 190 -4.25 3.11 13.04
N SER A 191 -5.11 2.20 13.49
CA SER A 191 -5.05 0.81 13.03
C SER A 191 -5.49 0.74 11.57
N TYR A 192 -4.63 0.20 10.72
CA TYR A 192 -4.92 -0.08 9.32
C TYR A 192 -4.82 -1.58 9.09
N SER A 193 -5.85 -2.15 8.45
CA SER A 193 -5.84 -3.54 8.02
C SER A 193 -6.34 -3.68 6.59
N ARG A 194 -5.78 -4.63 5.85
CA ARG A 194 -6.17 -4.94 4.48
C ARG A 194 -6.22 -6.46 4.33
N PHE A 195 -7.38 -6.98 3.94
CA PHE A 195 -7.55 -8.38 3.62
C PHE A 195 -7.64 -8.53 2.09
N GLU A 196 -6.81 -9.41 1.55
CA GLU A 196 -6.85 -9.77 0.13
C GLU A 196 -7.09 -11.26 -0.01
N PHE A 197 -7.98 -11.63 -0.92
CA PHE A 197 -8.28 -13.01 -1.27
C PHE A 197 -8.36 -13.15 -2.79
N ASN A 198 -7.60 -14.09 -3.32
CA ASN A 198 -7.57 -14.42 -4.73
C ASN A 198 -7.82 -15.91 -4.90
N MET A 199 -8.66 -16.26 -5.88
CA MET A 199 -8.91 -17.63 -6.28
C MET A 199 -8.67 -17.76 -7.77
N GLY A 200 -7.99 -18.83 -8.17
CA GLY A 200 -7.72 -19.12 -9.57
C GLY A 200 -7.83 -20.61 -9.86
N ILE A 201 -7.90 -20.93 -11.14
CA ILE A 201 -7.82 -22.31 -11.65
C ILE A 201 -6.47 -22.44 -12.37
N PHE A 202 -5.80 -23.57 -12.22
CA PHE A 202 -4.59 -23.86 -12.97
C PHE A 202 -4.75 -25.13 -13.80
N ILE A 203 -4.12 -25.11 -14.97
CA ILE A 203 -3.97 -26.25 -15.86
C ILE A 203 -2.47 -26.50 -16.00
N ARG A 204 -2.06 -27.75 -15.82
CA ARG A 204 -0.67 -28.18 -15.99
C ARG A 204 -0.63 -29.36 -16.95
N TRP A 205 -0.01 -29.18 -18.11
CA TRP A 205 0.36 -30.24 -19.06
C TRP A 205 1.70 -30.87 -18.68
#